data_AF-A0A4Y8ZNW7-F1
#
_entry.id   AF-A0A4Y8ZNW7-F1
#
_cell.length_a   1.000
_cell.length_b   1.000
_cell.length_c   1.000
_cell.angle_alpha   90.00
_cell.angle_beta   90.00
_cell.angle_gamma   90.00
#
_symmetry.space_group_name_H-M   'P 1'
#
loop_
_entity.id
_entity.type
_entity.pdbx_description
1 polymer ?
#
loop_
_entity_poly.entity_id
_entity_poly.type
_entity_poly.pdbx_seq_one_letter_code
_entity_poly.pdbx_strand_id
1 'polypeptide(L)'
;MASEKELMDELEQWLATQKLPPTLLDLVETGNGHLLAAFILKGFREATARAVEERDRVAWVRGEITDGYAGDAERAEKFLRAPHPLLGGEPPLRKALRSDQDAEEVIALARLDVVGPAMRVLDGIAEAWRLTRAEEAELLGVDRHTLRHWRSSPPARLPAEALERLSLALGIFKAINSLLPVPDRADAWIRKANTAQIFGGGSALELMLTGLEGLRSVRRYLDAQI
;
A
#
# COMPACT_ATOMS: atom_id res chain seq x y z
N MET A 1 25.67 0.50 -50.47
CA MET A 1 25.46 -0.04 -49.12
C MET A 1 23.96 -0.26 -48.99
N ALA A 2 23.52 -1.46 -48.60
CA ALA A 2 22.10 -1.72 -48.36
C ALA A 2 21.60 -0.83 -47.21
N SER A 3 20.42 -0.29 -47.36
CA SER A 3 19.74 0.47 -46.30
C SER A 3 19.32 -0.47 -45.18
N GLU A 4 19.18 0.08 -43.97
CA GLU A 4 18.76 -0.70 -42.81
C GLU A 4 17.39 -1.36 -43.00
N LYS A 5 16.47 -0.68 -43.68
CA LYS A 5 15.15 -1.24 -44.03
C LYS A 5 15.28 -2.48 -44.91
N GLU A 6 16.14 -2.44 -45.93
CA GLU A 6 16.39 -3.58 -46.81
C GLU A 6 16.99 -4.76 -46.06
N LEU A 7 17.90 -4.51 -45.11
CA LEU A 7 18.48 -5.55 -44.25
C LEU A 7 17.43 -6.23 -43.37
N MET A 8 16.48 -5.46 -42.81
CA MET A 8 15.41 -5.99 -41.96
C MET A 8 14.38 -6.76 -42.78
N ASP A 9 13.99 -6.27 -43.96
CA ASP A 9 13.08 -6.95 -44.88
C ASP A 9 13.67 -8.30 -45.34
N GLU A 10 14.97 -8.33 -45.66
CA GLU A 10 15.71 -9.55 -46.03
C GLU A 10 15.73 -10.57 -44.88
N LEU A 11 15.97 -10.11 -43.65
CA LEU A 11 15.92 -10.94 -42.46
C LEU A 11 14.54 -11.53 -42.22
N GLU A 12 13.47 -10.72 -42.31
CA GLU A 12 12.10 -11.19 -42.07
C GLU A 12 11.66 -12.24 -43.09
N GLN A 13 12.02 -12.04 -44.37
CA GLN A 13 11.76 -13.02 -45.42
C GLN A 13 12.48 -14.35 -45.15
N TRP A 14 13.74 -14.30 -44.72
CA TRP A 14 14.50 -15.50 -44.39
C TRP A 14 13.96 -16.20 -43.14
N LEU A 15 13.62 -15.46 -42.08
CA LEU A 15 13.01 -15.98 -40.86
C LEU A 15 11.68 -16.70 -41.15
N ALA A 16 10.87 -16.18 -42.08
CA ALA A 16 9.61 -16.80 -42.50
C ALA A 16 9.77 -18.18 -43.14
N THR A 17 10.97 -18.52 -43.65
CA THR A 17 11.27 -19.86 -44.20
C THR A 17 11.72 -20.85 -43.13
N GLN A 18 12.05 -20.38 -41.91
CA GLN A 18 12.54 -21.24 -40.84
C GLN A 18 11.40 -21.91 -40.07
N LYS A 19 11.56 -23.18 -39.73
CA LYS A 19 10.60 -23.93 -38.91
C LYS A 19 10.81 -23.74 -37.41
N LEU A 20 12.01 -23.34 -37.01
CA LEU A 20 12.42 -23.10 -35.63
C LEU A 20 13.11 -21.74 -35.54
N PRO A 21 13.09 -21.08 -34.37
CA PRO A 21 13.86 -19.85 -34.17
C PRO A 21 15.35 -20.12 -34.42
N PRO A 22 16.00 -19.40 -35.35
CA PRO A 22 17.40 -19.63 -35.67
C PRO A 22 18.32 -19.07 -34.59
N THR A 23 19.48 -19.71 -34.44
CA THR A 23 20.58 -19.28 -33.60
C THR A 23 21.56 -18.40 -34.37
N LEU A 24 22.49 -17.77 -33.64
CA LEU A 24 23.60 -17.04 -34.27
C LEU A 24 24.47 -17.96 -35.15
N LEU A 25 24.59 -19.24 -34.83
CA LEU A 25 25.36 -20.18 -35.62
C LEU A 25 24.70 -20.46 -36.98
N ASP A 26 23.37 -20.66 -36.99
CA ASP A 26 22.60 -20.86 -38.21
C ASP A 26 22.75 -19.67 -39.18
N LEU A 27 22.83 -18.46 -38.64
CA LEU A 27 23.05 -17.23 -39.42
C LEU A 27 24.48 -17.14 -39.98
N VAL A 28 25.49 -17.52 -39.20
CA VAL A 28 26.89 -17.56 -39.66
C VAL A 28 27.06 -18.59 -40.78
N GLU A 29 26.42 -19.75 -40.67
CA GLU A 29 26.47 -20.82 -41.67
C GLU A 29 25.87 -20.42 -43.02
N THR A 30 24.96 -19.43 -43.06
CA THR A 30 24.44 -18.89 -44.33
C THR A 30 25.50 -18.16 -45.17
N GLY A 31 26.60 -17.72 -44.54
CA GLY A 31 27.60 -16.85 -45.19
C GLY A 31 27.08 -15.46 -45.55
N ASN A 32 25.84 -15.12 -45.19
CA ASN A 32 25.23 -13.83 -45.52
C ASN A 32 25.42 -12.84 -44.36
N GLY A 33 26.42 -11.95 -44.52
CA GLY A 33 26.73 -10.92 -43.54
C GLY A 33 25.60 -9.92 -43.28
N HIS A 34 24.66 -9.74 -44.23
CA HIS A 34 23.49 -8.88 -44.05
C HIS A 34 22.49 -9.49 -43.07
N LEU A 35 22.20 -10.80 -43.18
CA LEU A 35 21.30 -11.50 -42.28
C LEU A 35 21.83 -11.50 -40.83
N LEU A 36 23.13 -11.76 -40.65
CA LEU A 36 23.76 -11.73 -39.33
C LEU A 36 23.70 -10.32 -38.71
N ALA A 37 24.02 -9.28 -39.48
CA ALA A 37 23.98 -7.90 -39.02
C ALA A 37 22.55 -7.46 -38.64
N ALA A 38 21.56 -7.79 -39.48
CA ALA A 38 20.16 -7.49 -39.22
C ALA A 38 19.64 -8.19 -37.96
N PHE A 39 19.99 -9.47 -37.75
CA PHE A 39 19.54 -10.23 -36.59
C PHE A 39 20.09 -9.67 -35.28
N ILE A 40 21.38 -9.28 -35.26
CA ILE A 40 22.01 -8.63 -34.11
C ILE A 40 21.34 -7.27 -33.84
N LEU A 41 21.10 -6.46 -34.88
CA LEU A 41 20.41 -5.17 -34.74
C LEU A 41 19.00 -5.33 -34.18
N LYS A 42 18.23 -6.31 -34.70
CA LYS A 42 16.88 -6.62 -34.25
C LYS A 42 16.86 -7.01 -32.78
N GLY A 43 17.73 -7.95 -32.38
CA GLY A 43 17.85 -8.39 -30.99
C GLY A 43 18.26 -7.25 -30.04
N PHE A 44 19.19 -6.39 -30.47
CA PHE A 44 19.58 -5.21 -29.70
C PHE A 44 18.40 -4.24 -29.52
N ARG A 45 17.63 -3.97 -30.60
CA ARG A 45 16.44 -3.09 -30.54
C ARG A 45 15.38 -3.62 -29.61
N GLU A 46 15.03 -4.89 -29.75
CA GLU A 46 14.05 -5.55 -28.89
C GLU A 46 14.48 -5.51 -27.43
N ALA A 47 15.77 -5.77 -27.15
CA ALA A 47 16.32 -5.66 -25.81
C ALA A 47 16.25 -4.22 -25.26
N THR A 48 16.57 -3.21 -26.08
CA THR A 48 16.47 -1.80 -25.65
C THR A 48 15.03 -1.36 -25.44
N ALA A 49 14.10 -1.74 -26.31
CA ALA A 49 12.68 -1.42 -26.18
C ALA A 49 12.10 -2.03 -24.90
N ARG A 50 12.42 -3.29 -24.62
CA ARG A 50 12.02 -3.97 -23.39
C ARG A 50 12.60 -3.31 -22.14
N ALA A 51 13.88 -2.93 -22.17
CA ALA A 51 14.52 -2.25 -21.06
C ALA A 51 13.89 -0.88 -20.76
N VAL A 52 13.47 -0.15 -21.80
CA VAL A 52 12.73 1.11 -21.65
C VAL A 52 11.34 0.86 -21.05
N GLU A 53 10.59 -0.10 -21.58
CA GLU A 53 9.26 -0.45 -21.07
C GLU A 53 9.32 -0.89 -19.60
N GLU A 54 10.27 -1.76 -19.24
CA GLU A 54 10.48 -2.18 -17.85
C GLU A 54 10.84 -1.00 -16.96
N ARG A 55 11.73 -0.09 -17.40
CA ARG A 55 12.10 1.10 -16.63
C ARG A 55 10.91 2.02 -16.40
N ASP A 56 10.10 2.25 -17.43
CA ASP A 56 8.93 3.12 -17.36
C ASP A 56 7.86 2.50 -16.46
N ARG A 57 7.65 1.17 -16.51
CA ARG A 57 6.79 0.44 -15.57
C ARG A 57 7.30 0.53 -14.13
N VAL A 58 8.60 0.34 -13.89
CA VAL A 58 9.22 0.54 -12.56
C VAL A 58 8.96 1.95 -12.04
N ALA A 59 9.17 2.96 -12.88
CA ALA A 59 8.99 4.37 -12.51
C ALA A 59 7.53 4.67 -12.16
N TRP A 60 6.59 4.20 -12.99
CA TRP A 60 5.16 4.34 -12.75
C TRP A 60 4.71 3.68 -11.44
N VAL A 61 5.03 2.39 -11.25
CA VAL A 61 4.64 1.63 -10.04
C VAL A 61 5.21 2.27 -8.78
N ARG A 62 6.47 2.73 -8.83
CA ARG A 62 7.09 3.46 -7.70
C ARG A 62 6.35 4.75 -7.38
N GLY A 63 5.98 5.53 -8.39
CA GLY A 63 5.21 6.77 -8.22
C GLY A 63 3.88 6.50 -7.53
N GLU A 64 3.07 5.61 -8.10
CA GLU A 64 1.74 5.26 -7.58
C GLU A 64 1.77 4.73 -6.13
N ILE A 65 2.75 3.89 -5.81
CA ILE A 65 2.89 3.34 -4.45
C ILE A 65 3.37 4.42 -3.49
N THR A 66 4.30 5.29 -3.90
CA THR A 66 4.75 6.41 -3.08
C THR A 66 3.60 7.35 -2.76
N ASP A 67 2.76 7.66 -3.75
CA ASP A 67 1.55 8.46 -3.56
C ASP A 67 0.55 7.75 -2.63
N GLY A 68 0.37 6.43 -2.79
CA GLY A 68 -0.42 5.60 -1.89
C GLY A 68 0.08 5.61 -0.44
N TYR A 69 1.38 5.82 -0.24
CA TYR A 69 2.01 6.03 1.07
C TYR A 69 2.08 7.50 1.49
N ALA A 70 1.29 8.39 0.88
CA ALA A 70 1.26 9.82 1.16
C ALA A 70 2.64 10.50 1.02
N GLY A 71 3.43 10.06 0.03
CA GLY A 71 4.76 10.61 -0.26
C GLY A 71 5.92 9.95 0.49
N ASP A 72 5.67 8.93 1.32
CA ASP A 72 6.71 8.21 2.08
C ASP A 72 7.46 7.21 1.18
N ALA A 73 8.49 7.71 0.50
CA ALA A 73 9.28 6.95 -0.47
C ALA A 73 10.08 5.81 0.18
N GLU A 74 10.54 5.96 1.42
CA GLU A 74 11.28 4.90 2.12
C GLU A 74 10.36 3.70 2.39
N ARG A 75 9.14 3.97 2.85
CA ARG A 75 8.15 2.93 3.11
C ARG A 75 7.66 2.27 1.82
N ALA A 76 7.41 3.06 0.78
CA ALA A 76 7.09 2.55 -0.56
C ALA A 76 8.17 1.58 -1.05
N GLU A 77 9.43 1.96 -0.89
CA GLU A 77 10.56 1.12 -1.31
C GLU A 77 10.67 -0.17 -0.49
N LYS A 78 10.45 -0.07 0.82
CA LYS A 78 10.42 -1.24 1.70
C LYS A 78 9.31 -2.20 1.30
N PHE A 79 8.10 -1.70 1.02
CA PHE A 79 6.98 -2.50 0.52
C PHE A 79 7.35 -3.19 -0.80
N LEU A 80 7.86 -2.43 -1.77
CA LEU A 80 8.20 -2.93 -3.11
C LEU A 80 9.24 -4.05 -3.10
N ARG A 81 10.21 -3.98 -2.19
CA ARG A 81 11.33 -4.93 -2.13
C ARG A 81 11.11 -6.10 -1.17
N ALA A 82 10.32 -5.93 -0.12
CA ALA A 82 10.13 -6.97 0.87
C ALA A 82 9.25 -8.12 0.34
N PRO A 83 9.58 -9.39 0.64
CA PRO A 83 8.66 -10.51 0.43
C PRO A 83 7.27 -10.22 1.02
N HIS A 84 6.22 -10.33 0.20
CA HIS A 84 4.86 -10.03 0.65
C HIS A 84 4.02 -11.31 0.80
N PRO A 85 3.41 -11.59 1.96
CA PRO A 85 2.66 -12.84 2.21
C PRO A 85 1.51 -13.08 1.23
N LEU A 86 0.78 -12.02 0.86
CA LEU A 86 -0.34 -12.11 -0.10
C LEU A 86 0.12 -12.36 -1.54
N LEU A 87 1.42 -12.25 -1.81
CA LEU A 87 2.03 -12.54 -3.10
C LEU A 87 2.83 -13.86 -3.05
N GLY A 88 2.52 -14.75 -2.10
CA GLY A 88 3.24 -16.01 -1.93
C GLY A 88 4.70 -15.84 -1.54
N GLY A 89 5.05 -14.72 -0.87
CA GLY A 89 6.43 -14.38 -0.52
C GLY A 89 7.22 -13.74 -1.65
N GLU A 90 6.61 -13.45 -2.79
CA GLU A 90 7.25 -12.68 -3.86
C GLU A 90 7.33 -11.18 -3.48
N PRO A 91 8.44 -10.49 -3.78
CA PRO A 91 8.51 -9.04 -3.70
C PRO A 91 7.51 -8.36 -4.66
N PRO A 92 6.72 -7.37 -4.20
CA PRO A 92 5.73 -6.70 -5.04
C PRO A 92 6.29 -6.11 -6.33
N LEU A 93 7.50 -5.54 -6.31
CA LEU A 93 8.13 -5.02 -7.53
C LEU A 93 8.35 -6.12 -8.58
N ARG A 94 8.73 -7.33 -8.15
CA ARG A 94 8.98 -8.44 -9.06
C ARG A 94 7.69 -8.93 -9.71
N LYS A 95 6.60 -9.00 -8.94
CA LYS A 95 5.26 -9.31 -9.47
C LYS A 95 4.82 -8.22 -10.47
N ALA A 96 4.93 -6.96 -10.08
CA ALA A 96 4.50 -5.82 -10.89
C ALA A 96 5.19 -5.75 -12.27
N LEU A 97 6.42 -6.24 -12.40
CA LEU A 97 7.13 -6.20 -13.69
C LEU A 97 6.64 -7.24 -14.72
N ARG A 98 5.86 -8.23 -14.32
CA ARG A 98 5.39 -9.31 -15.21
C ARG A 98 4.36 -8.82 -16.22
N SER A 99 3.45 -7.94 -15.81
CA SER A 99 2.37 -7.41 -16.64
C SER A 99 1.77 -6.15 -16.02
N ASP A 100 1.06 -5.35 -16.81
CA ASP A 100 0.33 -4.18 -16.30
C ASP A 100 -0.78 -4.58 -15.33
N GLN A 101 -1.42 -5.74 -15.53
CA GLN A 101 -2.42 -6.27 -14.61
C GLN A 101 -1.81 -6.62 -13.24
N ASP A 102 -0.64 -7.25 -13.22
CA ASP A 102 0.08 -7.55 -11.97
C ASP A 102 0.52 -6.27 -11.25
N ALA A 103 0.89 -5.23 -12.00
CA ALA A 103 1.24 -3.93 -11.44
C ALA A 103 0.03 -3.25 -10.78
N GLU A 104 -1.13 -3.25 -11.43
CA GLU A 104 -2.38 -2.74 -10.84
C GLU A 104 -2.78 -3.48 -9.56
N GLU A 105 -2.61 -4.82 -9.53
CA GLU A 105 -2.87 -5.61 -8.32
C GLU A 105 -1.95 -5.20 -7.16
N VAL A 106 -0.67 -4.98 -7.44
CA VAL A 106 0.32 -4.52 -6.47
C VAL A 106 0.00 -3.10 -5.97
N ILE A 107 -0.43 -2.21 -6.86
CA ILE A 107 -0.85 -0.84 -6.50
C ILE A 107 -2.10 -0.88 -5.62
N ALA A 108 -3.10 -1.69 -5.98
CA ALA A 108 -4.30 -1.89 -5.16
C ALA A 108 -3.95 -2.44 -3.78
N LEU A 109 -3.02 -3.40 -3.70
CA LEU A 109 -2.51 -3.94 -2.45
C LEU A 109 -1.81 -2.87 -1.60
N ALA A 110 -0.97 -2.02 -2.20
CA ALA A 110 -0.31 -0.91 -1.50
C ALA A 110 -1.32 0.11 -0.96
N ARG A 111 -2.37 0.45 -1.73
CA ARG A 111 -3.47 1.33 -1.30
C ARG A 111 -4.25 0.76 -0.12
N LEU A 112 -4.25 -0.56 0.05
CA LEU A 112 -4.83 -1.24 1.21
C LEU A 112 -3.89 -1.30 2.42
N ASP A 113 -2.63 -0.86 2.32
CA ASP A 113 -1.71 -0.71 3.45
C ASP A 113 -2.05 0.52 4.31
N VAL A 114 -3.23 0.45 4.92
CA VAL A 114 -3.78 1.44 5.85
C VAL A 114 -3.10 1.41 7.22
N VAL A 115 -2.15 0.48 7.45
CA VAL A 115 -1.62 0.17 8.79
C VAL A 115 -0.88 1.37 9.37
N GLY A 116 0.12 1.92 8.68
CA GLY A 116 0.85 3.08 9.21
C GLY A 116 0.03 4.37 9.33
N PRO A 117 -0.81 4.78 8.34
CA PRO A 117 -1.76 5.86 8.55
C PRO A 117 -2.68 5.63 9.76
N ALA A 118 -3.20 4.40 9.93
CA ALA A 118 -4.03 4.03 11.06
C ALA A 118 -3.28 4.15 12.40
N MET A 119 -2.03 3.68 12.46
CA MET A 119 -1.20 3.82 13.66
C MET A 119 -0.90 5.29 14.00
N ARG A 120 -0.70 6.16 13.01
CA ARG A 120 -0.54 7.61 13.23
C ARG A 120 -1.84 8.27 13.75
N VAL A 121 -2.99 7.85 13.25
CA VAL A 121 -4.29 8.29 13.78
C VAL A 121 -4.45 7.86 15.24
N LEU A 122 -4.11 6.60 15.55
CA LEU A 122 -4.10 6.13 16.94
C LEU A 122 -3.15 6.98 17.80
N ASP A 123 -1.94 7.27 17.33
CA ASP A 123 -0.97 8.07 18.07
C ASP A 123 -1.48 9.49 18.36
N GLY A 124 -2.06 10.16 17.36
CA GLY A 124 -2.63 11.49 17.54
C GLY A 124 -3.82 11.49 18.51
N ILE A 125 -4.72 10.51 18.41
CA ILE A 125 -5.83 10.33 19.35
C ILE A 125 -5.31 10.02 20.76
N ALA A 126 -4.32 9.15 20.86
CA ALA A 126 -3.72 8.74 22.13
C ALA A 126 -3.03 9.93 22.82
N GLU A 127 -2.35 10.78 22.07
CA GLU A 127 -1.74 12.00 22.59
C GLU A 127 -2.81 12.98 23.07
N ALA A 128 -3.79 13.30 22.22
CA ALA A 128 -4.88 14.23 22.53
C ALA A 128 -5.66 13.80 23.79
N TRP A 129 -6.06 12.54 23.85
CA TRP A 129 -6.81 11.99 24.98
C TRP A 129 -5.90 11.51 26.12
N ARG A 130 -4.58 11.66 26.00
CA ARG A 130 -3.58 11.23 26.99
C ARG A 130 -3.75 9.77 27.39
N LEU A 131 -3.97 8.89 26.43
CA LEU A 131 -4.16 7.45 26.64
C LEU A 131 -2.87 6.81 27.15
N THR A 132 -3.03 5.87 28.08
CA THR A 132 -1.98 4.93 28.45
C THR A 132 -1.85 3.85 27.39
N ARG A 133 -0.70 3.17 27.33
CA ARG A 133 -0.50 2.03 26.41
C ARG A 133 -1.49 0.89 26.63
N ALA A 134 -2.05 0.76 27.84
CA ALA A 134 -3.09 -0.22 28.12
C ALA A 134 -4.42 0.21 27.50
N GLU A 135 -4.82 1.48 27.67
CA GLU A 135 -6.03 2.04 27.06
C GLU A 135 -5.95 2.04 25.53
N GLU A 136 -4.78 2.32 24.93
CA GLU A 136 -4.61 2.21 23.47
C GLU A 136 -4.87 0.79 22.95
N ALA A 137 -4.35 -0.22 23.65
CA ALA A 137 -4.51 -1.62 23.26
C ALA A 137 -5.97 -2.05 23.38
N GLU A 138 -6.61 -1.68 24.50
CA GLU A 138 -8.02 -1.96 24.77
C GLU A 138 -8.95 -1.24 23.78
N LEU A 139 -8.65 0.01 23.44
CA LEU A 139 -9.38 0.79 22.44
C LEU A 139 -9.36 0.09 21.08
N LEU A 140 -8.23 -0.49 20.69
CA LEU A 140 -8.09 -1.27 19.45
C LEU A 140 -8.59 -2.72 19.56
N GLY A 141 -8.93 -3.20 20.76
CA GLY A 141 -9.36 -4.59 20.97
C GLY A 141 -8.24 -5.61 20.81
N VAL A 142 -7.00 -5.23 21.12
CA VAL A 142 -5.82 -6.11 21.06
C VAL A 142 -5.06 -6.12 22.38
N ASP A 143 -4.23 -7.13 22.60
CA ASP A 143 -3.36 -7.14 23.77
C ASP A 143 -2.16 -6.19 23.59
N ARG A 144 -1.56 -5.79 24.73
CA ARG A 144 -0.41 -4.86 24.76
C ARG A 144 0.82 -5.38 24.01
N HIS A 145 1.02 -6.70 23.94
CA HIS A 145 2.13 -7.29 23.21
C HIS A 145 1.89 -7.14 21.70
N THR A 146 0.69 -7.43 21.22
CA THR A 146 0.28 -7.24 19.82
C THR A 146 0.43 -5.78 19.39
N LEU A 147 -0.09 -4.83 20.17
CA LEU A 147 0.06 -3.40 19.86
C LEU A 147 1.53 -2.96 19.80
N ARG A 148 2.36 -3.43 20.75
CA ARG A 148 3.80 -3.15 20.74
C ARG A 148 4.48 -3.74 19.51
N HIS A 149 4.11 -4.96 19.13
CA HIS A 149 4.63 -5.62 17.94
C HIS A 149 4.26 -4.84 16.68
N TRP A 150 3.02 -4.38 16.54
CA TRP A 150 2.60 -3.58 15.39
C TRP A 150 3.38 -2.27 15.25
N ARG A 151 3.79 -1.66 16.37
CA ARG A 151 4.62 -0.44 16.35
C ARG A 151 6.05 -0.68 15.89
N SER A 152 6.65 -1.83 16.20
CA SER A 152 8.03 -2.15 15.79
C SER A 152 8.10 -2.90 14.45
N SER A 153 7.09 -3.70 14.16
CA SER A 153 6.95 -4.53 12.97
C SER A 153 5.47 -4.56 12.56
N PRO A 154 5.01 -3.55 11.80
CA PRO A 154 3.61 -3.45 11.38
C PRO A 154 3.16 -4.71 10.63
N PRO A 155 1.95 -5.23 10.90
CA PRO A 155 1.39 -6.31 10.11
C PRO A 155 1.11 -5.83 8.69
N ALA A 156 1.01 -6.75 7.73
CA ALA A 156 0.65 -6.40 6.34
C ALA A 156 -0.76 -5.76 6.24
N ARG A 157 -1.66 -6.09 7.18
CA ARG A 157 -2.99 -5.50 7.31
C ARG A 157 -3.43 -5.51 8.77
N LEU A 158 -4.13 -4.46 9.20
CA LEU A 158 -4.80 -4.46 10.49
C LEU A 158 -6.02 -5.40 10.46
N PRO A 159 -6.30 -6.14 11.57
CA PRO A 159 -7.55 -6.87 11.73
C PRO A 159 -8.76 -5.96 11.47
N ALA A 160 -9.81 -6.51 10.85
CA ALA A 160 -11.01 -5.75 10.52
C ALA A 160 -11.64 -5.07 11.76
N GLU A 161 -11.66 -5.77 12.89
CA GLU A 161 -12.18 -5.21 14.16
C GLU A 161 -11.34 -4.03 14.66
N ALA A 162 -10.00 -4.11 14.58
CA ALA A 162 -9.12 -3.02 14.99
C ALA A 162 -9.32 -1.78 14.09
N LEU A 163 -9.53 -1.97 12.80
CA LEU A 163 -9.88 -0.89 11.86
C LEU A 163 -11.25 -0.28 12.17
N GLU A 164 -12.25 -1.10 12.48
CA GLU A 164 -13.59 -0.61 12.85
C GLU A 164 -13.53 0.24 14.13
N ARG A 165 -12.86 -0.27 15.16
CA ARG A 165 -12.68 0.45 16.44
C ARG A 165 -11.92 1.77 16.25
N LEU A 166 -10.86 1.77 15.45
CA LEU A 166 -10.11 2.99 15.13
C LEU A 166 -10.96 4.00 14.34
N SER A 167 -11.75 3.52 13.37
CA SER A 167 -12.68 4.36 12.61
C SER A 167 -13.71 5.03 13.52
N LEU A 168 -14.28 4.28 14.47
CA LEU A 168 -15.19 4.82 15.49
C LEU A 168 -14.49 5.85 16.39
N ALA A 169 -13.28 5.57 16.86
CA ALA A 169 -12.49 6.50 17.67
C ALA A 169 -12.20 7.81 16.91
N LEU A 170 -11.78 7.74 15.64
CA LEU A 170 -11.59 8.90 14.79
C LEU A 170 -12.89 9.67 14.58
N GLY A 171 -14.01 8.95 14.41
CA GLY A 171 -15.33 9.55 14.32
C GLY A 171 -15.71 10.31 15.59
N ILE A 172 -15.48 9.75 16.76
CA ILE A 172 -15.73 10.38 18.06
C ILE A 172 -14.86 11.63 18.20
N PHE A 173 -13.57 11.54 17.87
CA PHE A 173 -12.63 12.66 17.89
C PHE A 173 -13.12 13.84 17.05
N LYS A 174 -13.58 13.57 15.81
CA LYS A 174 -14.14 14.60 14.92
C LYS A 174 -15.43 15.21 15.47
N ALA A 175 -16.34 14.38 15.96
CA ALA A 175 -17.63 14.82 16.47
C ALA A 175 -17.47 15.76 17.68
N ILE A 176 -16.63 15.37 18.65
CA ILE A 176 -16.43 16.20 19.85
C ILE A 176 -15.72 17.52 19.53
N ASN A 177 -14.75 17.52 18.59
CA ASN A 177 -14.09 18.75 18.14
C ASN A 177 -15.01 19.66 17.31
N SER A 178 -16.06 19.12 16.68
CA SER A 178 -17.09 19.92 16.01
C SER A 178 -18.04 20.58 17.02
N LEU A 179 -18.35 19.88 18.12
CA LEU A 179 -19.28 20.38 19.15
C LEU A 179 -18.61 21.36 20.12
N LEU A 180 -17.31 21.16 20.40
CA LEU A 180 -16.56 21.96 21.35
C LEU A 180 -15.47 22.75 20.62
N PRO A 181 -15.68 24.06 20.33
CA PRO A 181 -14.78 24.86 19.51
C PRO A 181 -13.42 25.16 20.17
N VAL A 182 -13.21 24.74 21.43
CA VAL A 182 -11.94 24.83 22.12
C VAL A 182 -11.31 23.42 22.16
N PRO A 183 -10.24 23.15 21.38
CA PRO A 183 -9.66 21.81 21.25
C PRO A 183 -9.33 21.14 22.58
N ASP A 184 -8.67 21.87 23.51
CA ASP A 184 -8.34 21.34 24.84
C ASP A 184 -9.58 20.88 25.64
N ARG A 185 -10.73 21.52 25.42
CA ARG A 185 -12.00 21.10 26.05
C ARG A 185 -12.56 19.85 25.38
N ALA A 186 -12.44 19.74 24.06
CA ALA A 186 -12.84 18.57 23.30
C ALA A 186 -12.04 17.34 23.72
N ASP A 187 -10.72 17.49 23.80
CA ASP A 187 -9.81 16.41 24.18
C ASP A 187 -10.00 15.99 25.65
N ALA A 188 -10.16 16.96 26.56
CA ALA A 188 -10.41 16.67 27.96
C ALA A 188 -11.80 16.07 28.24
N TRP A 189 -12.79 16.29 27.36
CA TRP A 189 -14.16 15.82 27.57
C TRP A 189 -14.24 14.30 27.68
N ILE A 190 -13.45 13.59 26.87
CA ILE A 190 -13.45 12.13 26.82
C ILE A 190 -13.13 11.47 28.17
N ARG A 191 -12.34 12.14 29.01
CA ARG A 191 -11.97 11.67 30.36
C ARG A 191 -12.82 12.23 31.50
N LYS A 192 -13.65 13.24 31.25
CA LYS A 192 -14.48 13.83 32.31
C LYS A 192 -15.67 12.93 32.61
N ALA A 193 -16.01 12.83 33.90
CA ALA A 193 -17.28 12.26 34.32
C ALA A 193 -18.43 12.97 33.60
N ASN A 194 -19.36 12.20 33.05
CA ASN A 194 -20.46 12.69 32.26
C ASN A 194 -21.79 12.27 32.89
N THR A 195 -22.68 13.24 33.09
CA THR A 195 -23.98 13.05 33.73
C THR A 195 -25.06 12.52 32.79
N ALA A 196 -24.80 12.44 31.48
CA ALA A 196 -25.73 11.82 30.55
C ALA A 196 -25.89 10.33 30.89
N GLN A 197 -27.14 9.86 30.84
CA GLN A 197 -27.54 8.54 31.37
C GLN A 197 -26.71 7.38 30.81
N ILE A 198 -26.28 7.46 29.55
CA ILE A 198 -25.48 6.39 28.90
C ILE A 198 -24.12 6.17 29.55
N PHE A 199 -23.56 7.16 30.25
CA PHE A 199 -22.25 7.07 30.89
C PHE A 199 -22.32 6.61 32.35
N GLY A 200 -23.51 6.60 32.96
CA GLY A 200 -23.68 6.12 34.34
C GLY A 200 -22.86 6.90 35.38
N GLY A 201 -22.52 8.17 35.11
CA GLY A 201 -21.62 8.98 35.95
C GLY A 201 -20.13 8.77 35.69
N GLY A 202 -19.77 7.80 34.86
CA GLY A 202 -18.41 7.59 34.35
C GLY A 202 -18.06 8.52 33.19
N SER A 203 -16.87 8.32 32.63
CA SER A 203 -16.39 9.05 31.45
C SER A 203 -16.76 8.36 30.14
N ALA A 204 -16.68 9.11 29.04
CA ALA A 204 -16.86 8.53 27.70
C ALA A 204 -15.78 7.48 27.40
N LEU A 205 -14.54 7.72 27.83
CA LEU A 205 -13.43 6.78 27.66
C LEU A 205 -13.72 5.45 28.36
N GLU A 206 -14.17 5.48 29.62
CA GLU A 206 -14.51 4.25 30.36
C GLU A 206 -15.53 3.40 29.61
N LEU A 207 -16.57 4.03 29.04
CA LEU A 207 -17.54 3.33 28.21
C LEU A 207 -16.90 2.78 26.92
N MET A 208 -16.09 3.58 26.22
CA MET A 208 -15.39 3.14 25.00
C MET A 208 -14.49 1.91 25.23
N LEU A 209 -13.83 1.84 26.38
CA LEU A 209 -12.93 0.75 26.75
C LEU A 209 -13.65 -0.55 27.15
N THR A 210 -14.99 -0.55 27.26
CA THR A 210 -15.77 -1.79 27.44
C THR A 210 -15.83 -2.63 26.15
N GLY A 211 -15.44 -2.05 25.01
CA GLY A 211 -15.36 -2.73 23.73
C GLY A 211 -16.11 -2.00 22.61
N LEU A 212 -16.34 -2.73 21.51
CA LEU A 212 -16.89 -2.18 20.27
C LEU A 212 -18.26 -1.50 20.45
N GLU A 213 -19.16 -2.07 21.27
CA GLU A 213 -20.48 -1.48 21.49
C GLU A 213 -20.42 -0.20 22.35
N GLY A 214 -19.44 -0.10 23.25
CA GLY A 214 -19.15 1.12 23.99
C GLY A 214 -18.77 2.27 23.05
N LEU A 215 -17.83 2.01 22.14
CA LEU A 215 -17.44 2.95 21.07
C LEU A 215 -18.65 3.39 20.22
N ARG A 216 -19.46 2.44 19.75
CA ARG A 216 -20.67 2.75 18.96
C ARG A 216 -21.67 3.59 19.75
N SER A 217 -21.83 3.33 21.05
CA SER A 217 -22.74 4.08 21.92
C SER A 217 -22.30 5.53 22.08
N VAL A 218 -21.01 5.77 22.33
CA VAL A 218 -20.46 7.14 22.41
C VAL A 218 -20.60 7.87 21.07
N ARG A 219 -20.31 7.19 19.95
CA ARG A 219 -20.46 7.77 18.62
C ARG A 219 -21.91 8.19 18.35
N ARG A 220 -22.88 7.30 18.59
CA ARG A 220 -24.32 7.61 18.42
C ARG A 220 -24.77 8.77 19.31
N TYR A 221 -24.27 8.83 20.55
CA TYR A 221 -24.59 9.94 21.45
C TYR A 221 -24.10 11.29 20.89
N LEU A 222 -22.85 11.36 20.42
CA LEU A 222 -22.30 12.59 19.85
C LEU A 222 -22.98 12.98 18.54
N ASP A 223 -23.31 12.02 17.68
CA ASP A 223 -24.05 12.27 16.44
C ASP A 223 -25.43 12.89 16.71
N ALA A 224 -26.07 12.54 17.83
CA ALA A 224 -27.34 13.15 18.24
C ALA A 224 -27.21 14.57 18.81
N GLN A 225 -25.98 15.08 19.01
CA GLN A 225 -25.73 16.45 19.48
C GLN A 225 -25.34 17.42 18.37
N ILE A 226 -25.01 16.92 17.17
CA ILE A 226 -24.62 17.71 15.98
C ILE A 226 -25.88 18.16 15.24
#